data_AF-A0A2G9RX58-F1
#
_entry.id   AF-A0A2G9RX58-F1
#
_cell.length_a   1.000
_cell.length_b   1.000
_cell.length_c   1.000
_cell.angle_alpha   90.00
_cell.angle_beta   90.00
_cell.angle_gamma   90.00
#
_symmetry.space_group_name_H-M   'P 1'
#
loop_
_entity.id
_entity.type
_entity.pdbx_description
1 polymer ?
#
loop_
_entity_poly.entity_id
_entity_poly.type
_entity_poly.pdbx_seq_one_letter_code
_entity_poly.pdbx_strand_id
1 'polypeptide(L)'
;MTPSPFLRFYLDNGEQVLVDMEEKSHTEIVQHVKKILGKSEETLKAEEKAKMVLSHPANFGPKKYYLRECMCEVEGQVPCPGLVPLPKELTGKYKSKLKAES
;
A
#
# COMPACT_ATOMS: atom_id res chain seq x y z
N MET A 1 -20.24 8.41 39.04
CA MET A 1 -21.21 7.58 38.29
C MET A 1 -22.51 8.36 38.21
N THR A 2 -23.05 8.55 37.01
CA THR A 2 -24.34 9.22 36.79
C THR A 2 -25.46 8.19 36.66
N PRO A 3 -26.72 8.56 36.97
CA PRO A 3 -27.85 7.65 36.86
C PRO A 3 -28.12 7.21 35.41
N SER A 4 -27.87 8.06 34.41
CA SER A 4 -28.06 7.73 32.99
C SER A 4 -26.71 7.47 32.28
N PRO A 5 -26.65 6.47 31.38
CA PRO A 5 -25.43 6.10 30.65
C PRO A 5 -25.12 7.07 29.50
N PHE A 6 -23.85 7.43 29.33
CA PHE A 6 -23.39 8.28 28.22
C PHE A 6 -21.98 7.91 27.76
N LEU A 7 -21.63 8.27 26.53
CA LEU A 7 -20.27 8.31 26.01
C LEU A 7 -19.73 9.73 26.05
N ARG A 8 -18.46 9.88 26.37
CA ARG A 8 -17.74 11.17 26.30
C ARG A 8 -16.46 10.99 25.52
N PHE A 9 -16.32 11.76 24.45
CA PHE A 9 -15.13 11.81 23.61
C PHE A 9 -14.35 13.08 23.91
N TYR A 10 -13.03 12.97 23.94
CA TYR A 10 -12.10 14.09 24.08
C TYR A 10 -11.30 14.19 22.79
N LEU A 11 -11.40 15.32 22.11
CA LEU A 11 -10.75 15.55 20.82
C LEU A 11 -9.41 16.26 21.01
N ASP A 12 -8.53 16.17 20.02
CA ASP A 12 -7.17 16.73 20.08
C ASP A 12 -7.16 18.26 20.25
N ASN A 13 -8.23 18.95 19.82
CA ASN A 13 -8.43 20.39 20.02
C ASN A 13 -8.96 20.75 21.42
N GLY A 14 -9.16 19.77 22.30
CA GLY A 14 -9.71 19.94 23.64
C GLY A 14 -11.24 19.99 23.71
N GLU A 15 -11.94 19.91 22.56
CA GLU A 15 -13.39 19.81 22.53
C GLU A 15 -13.88 18.48 23.10
N GLN A 16 -15.10 18.51 23.63
CA GLN A 16 -15.71 17.37 24.28
C GLN A 16 -17.08 17.09 23.66
N VAL A 17 -17.27 15.87 23.20
CA VAL A 17 -18.53 15.41 22.62
C VAL A 17 -19.18 14.43 23.59
N LEU A 18 -20.38 14.77 24.06
CA LEU A 18 -21.19 13.94 24.94
C LEU A 18 -22.31 13.29 24.12
N VAL A 19 -22.44 11.96 24.19
CA VAL A 19 -23.49 11.20 23.51
C VAL A 19 -24.28 10.44 24.56
N ASP A 20 -25.54 10.83 24.73
CA ASP A 20 -26.48 10.11 25.57
C ASP A 20 -26.81 8.73 24.96
N MET A 21 -26.82 7.69 25.80
CA MET A 21 -27.12 6.31 25.42
C MET A 21 -28.45 5.82 25.98
N GLU A 22 -29.15 6.63 26.77
CA GLU A 22 -30.43 6.24 27.37
C GLU A 22 -31.43 5.78 26.30
N GLU A 23 -32.08 4.64 26.55
CA GLU A 23 -33.05 3.98 25.67
C GLU A 23 -32.57 3.61 24.25
N LYS A 24 -31.26 3.70 23.95
CA LYS A 24 -30.74 3.34 22.62
C LYS A 24 -30.30 1.89 22.54
N SER A 25 -30.60 1.25 21.40
CA SER A 25 -30.06 -0.06 21.09
C SER A 25 -28.57 0.01 20.68
N HIS A 26 -27.86 -1.12 20.77
CA HIS A 26 -26.44 -1.15 20.41
C HIS A 26 -26.18 -0.73 18.95
N THR A 27 -27.09 -1.06 18.03
CA THR A 27 -27.00 -0.67 16.61
C THR A 27 -27.16 0.84 16.42
N GLU A 28 -28.12 1.46 17.12
CA GLU A 28 -28.34 2.90 17.10
C GLU A 28 -27.14 3.66 17.67
N ILE A 29 -26.57 3.18 18.78
CA ILE A 29 -25.37 3.76 19.38
C ILE A 29 -24.22 3.74 18.37
N VAL A 30 -23.96 2.60 17.72
CA VAL A 30 -22.88 2.45 16.73
C VAL A 30 -23.09 3.35 15.53
N GLN A 31 -24.32 3.40 14.98
CA GLN A 31 -24.64 4.25 13.83
C GLN A 31 -24.52 5.74 14.18
N HIS A 32 -24.98 6.13 15.38
CA HIS A 32 -24.90 7.50 15.84
C HIS A 32 -23.43 7.95 15.99
N VAL A 33 -22.60 7.16 16.68
CA VAL A 33 -21.16 7.44 16.83
C VAL A 33 -20.45 7.49 15.47
N LYS A 34 -20.74 6.55 14.57
CA LYS A 34 -20.20 6.55 13.20
C LYS A 34 -20.59 7.82 12.43
N LYS A 35 -21.80 8.35 12.64
CA LYS A 35 -22.29 9.55 11.97
C LYS A 35 -21.62 10.83 12.47
N ILE A 36 -21.38 10.95 13.78
CA ILE A 36 -20.83 12.17 14.38
C ILE A 36 -19.30 12.27 14.29
N LEU A 37 -18.59 11.14 14.44
CA LEU A 37 -17.13 11.10 14.60
C LEU A 37 -16.45 10.11 13.63
N GLY A 38 -17.23 9.30 12.91
CA GLY A 38 -16.69 8.40 11.91
C GLY A 38 -16.27 9.13 10.65
N LYS A 39 -15.22 8.63 10.00
CA LYS A 39 -14.82 9.09 8.67
C LYS A 39 -15.93 8.79 7.66
N SER A 40 -16.12 9.69 6.68
CA SER A 40 -17.02 9.42 5.57
C SER A 40 -16.47 8.28 4.70
N GLU A 41 -17.36 7.61 3.97
CA GLU A 41 -16.94 6.56 3.02
C GLU A 41 -16.03 7.12 1.92
N GLU A 42 -16.23 8.38 1.54
CA GLU A 42 -15.39 9.08 0.56
C GLU A 42 -13.96 9.24 1.07
N THR A 43 -13.79 9.69 2.33
CA THR A 43 -12.47 9.81 2.96
C THR A 43 -11.78 8.44 3.06
N LEU A 44 -12.52 7.39 3.45
CA LEU A 44 -11.96 6.04 3.53
C LEU A 44 -11.48 5.52 2.17
N LYS A 45 -12.29 5.71 1.12
CA LYS A 45 -11.93 5.33 -0.26
C LYS A 45 -10.73 6.13 -0.77
N ALA A 46 -10.64 7.41 -0.43
CA ALA A 46 -9.51 8.25 -0.82
C ALA A 46 -8.21 7.81 -0.12
N GLU A 47 -8.26 7.50 1.18
CA GLU A 47 -7.11 6.98 1.93
C GLU A 47 -6.64 5.62 1.40
N GLU A 48 -7.57 4.73 1.06
CA GLU A 48 -7.26 3.43 0.45
C GLU A 48 -6.60 3.60 -0.93
N LYS A 49 -7.16 4.47 -1.79
CA LYS A 49 -6.58 4.77 -3.10
C LYS A 49 -5.19 5.38 -2.97
N ALA A 50 -4.97 6.28 -2.01
CA ALA A 50 -3.65 6.87 -1.77
C ALA A 50 -2.60 5.81 -1.37
N LYS A 51 -2.98 4.80 -0.59
CA LYS A 51 -2.09 3.69 -0.25
C LYS A 51 -1.73 2.84 -1.47
N MET A 52 -2.66 2.63 -2.40
CA MET A 52 -2.37 1.91 -3.66
C MET A 52 -1.36 2.64 -4.55
N VAL A 53 -1.36 3.98 -4.55
CA VAL A 53 -0.38 4.77 -5.33
C VAL A 53 1.06 4.51 -4.86
N LEU A 54 1.27 4.23 -3.57
CA LEU A 54 2.59 3.91 -3.03
C LEU A 54 3.15 2.59 -3.61
N SER A 55 2.28 1.62 -3.90
CA SER A 55 2.62 0.36 -4.55
C SER A 55 2.47 0.47 -6.07
N HIS A 56 3.35 1.23 -6.72
CA HIS A 56 3.24 1.48 -8.16
C HIS A 56 3.61 0.24 -9.00
N PRO A 57 2.72 -0.26 -9.88
CA PRO A 57 2.93 -1.51 -10.66
C PRO A 57 4.11 -1.47 -11.64
N ALA A 58 4.54 -0.28 -12.05
CA ALA A 58 5.69 -0.12 -12.95
C ALA A 58 7.04 -0.25 -12.23
N ASN A 59 7.06 -0.25 -10.89
CA ASN A 59 8.28 -0.40 -10.13
C ASN A 59 8.75 -1.86 -10.14
N PHE A 60 10.07 -2.04 -10.13
CA PHE A 60 10.74 -3.34 -10.03
C PHE A 60 11.47 -3.45 -8.69
N GLY A 61 11.47 -4.63 -8.10
CA GLY A 61 12.14 -4.90 -6.83
C GLY A 61 11.68 -6.21 -6.21
N PRO A 62 12.02 -6.48 -4.93
CA PRO A 62 11.73 -7.76 -4.30
C PRO A 62 10.24 -8.16 -4.35
N LYS A 63 9.94 -9.43 -4.62
CA LYS A 63 8.57 -9.98 -4.74
C LYS A 63 7.63 -9.69 -3.57
N LYS A 64 8.17 -9.37 -2.40
CA LYS A 64 7.39 -8.95 -1.23
C LYS A 64 6.60 -7.65 -1.49
N TYR A 65 7.13 -6.75 -2.32
CA TYR A 65 6.58 -5.40 -2.50
C TYR A 65 6.28 -5.04 -3.95
N TYR A 66 6.87 -5.75 -4.91
CA TYR A 66 6.79 -5.44 -6.33
C TYR A 66 6.33 -6.65 -7.12
N LEU A 67 5.69 -6.39 -8.26
CA LEU A 67 5.16 -7.43 -9.14
C LEU A 67 6.26 -8.19 -9.89
N ARG A 68 7.38 -7.51 -10.16
CA ARG A 68 8.50 -8.01 -10.95
C ARG A 68 9.80 -7.63 -10.26
N GLU A 69 10.75 -8.55 -10.21
CA GLU A 69 12.06 -8.30 -9.59
C GLU A 69 13.06 -7.80 -10.61
N CYS A 70 13.03 -8.39 -11.80
CA CYS A 70 13.93 -8.05 -12.88
C CYS A 70 13.15 -7.74 -14.16
N MET A 71 13.70 -6.85 -14.98
CA MET A 71 13.15 -6.53 -16.30
C MET A 71 13.12 -7.74 -17.24
N CYS A 72 13.95 -8.76 -17.00
CA CYS A 72 13.97 -9.98 -17.82
C CYS A 72 12.67 -10.81 -17.73
N GLU A 73 11.77 -10.49 -16.79
CA GLU A 73 10.43 -11.06 -16.69
C GLU A 73 9.44 -10.45 -17.70
N VAL A 74 9.81 -9.34 -18.36
CA VAL A 74 8.97 -8.67 -19.35
C VAL A 74 9.25 -9.22 -20.74
N GLU A 75 8.21 -9.70 -21.42
CA GLU A 75 8.34 -10.25 -22.78
C GLU A 75 8.93 -9.23 -23.76
N GLY A 76 9.77 -9.73 -24.68
CA GLY A 76 10.51 -8.91 -25.63
C GLY A 76 11.79 -8.26 -25.06
N GLN A 77 12.04 -8.33 -23.75
CA GLN A 77 13.30 -7.90 -23.14
C GLN A 77 14.37 -8.99 -23.20
N VAL A 78 15.63 -8.60 -22.95
CA VAL A 78 16.75 -9.54 -22.89
C VAL A 78 16.57 -10.50 -21.71
N PRO A 79 16.62 -11.82 -21.91
CA PRO A 79 16.44 -12.78 -20.84
C PRO A 79 17.63 -12.76 -19.88
N CYS A 80 17.40 -13.14 -18.63
CA CYS A 80 18.45 -13.24 -17.64
C CYS A 80 19.47 -14.33 -18.04
N PRO A 81 20.79 -14.06 -18.02
CA PRO A 81 21.82 -15.02 -18.46
C PRO A 81 21.84 -16.36 -17.70
N GLY A 82 21.34 -16.36 -16.46
CA GLY A 82 21.21 -17.57 -15.65
C GLY A 82 20.11 -18.52 -16.13
N LEU A 83 19.16 -18.04 -16.93
CA LEU A 83 18.10 -18.84 -17.55
C LEU A 83 18.45 -19.18 -19.00
N VAL A 84 18.88 -18.17 -19.77
CA VAL A 84 19.23 -18.31 -21.18
C VAL A 84 20.61 -17.71 -21.40
N PRO A 85 21.63 -18.51 -21.74
CA PRO A 85 22.96 -18.00 -22.03
C PRO A 85 22.93 -16.96 -23.15
N LEU A 86 23.54 -15.80 -22.91
CA LEU A 86 23.64 -14.75 -23.92
C LEU A 86 24.68 -15.12 -25.01
N PRO A 87 24.54 -14.56 -26.22
CA PRO A 87 25.54 -14.69 -27.28
C PRO A 87 26.96 -14.37 -26.82
N LYS A 88 27.96 -15.07 -27.36
CA LYS A 88 29.36 -14.96 -26.94
C LYS A 88 29.89 -13.53 -27.11
N GLU A 89 29.43 -12.85 -28.15
CA GLU A 89 29.76 -11.48 -28.52
C GLU A 89 29.37 -10.48 -27.42
N LEU A 90 28.37 -10.81 -26.60
CA LEU A 90 27.93 -9.99 -25.46
C LEU A 90 28.70 -10.29 -24.17
N THR A 91 29.44 -11.41 -24.11
CA THR A 91 30.18 -11.80 -22.90
C THR A 91 31.46 -10.99 -22.72
N GLY A 92 31.76 -10.60 -21.47
CA GLY A 92 32.97 -9.84 -21.14
C GLY A 92 34.26 -10.57 -21.52
N LYS A 93 34.31 -11.89 -21.27
CA LYS A 93 35.48 -12.73 -21.58
C LYS A 93 35.85 -12.69 -23.06
N TYR A 94 34.86 -12.79 -23.95
CA TYR A 94 35.08 -12.75 -25.40
C TYR A 94 35.55 -11.36 -25.85
N LYS A 95 34.90 -10.29 -25.38
CA LYS A 95 35.30 -8.91 -25.70
C LYS A 95 36.73 -8.60 -25.26
N SER A 96 37.13 -9.05 -24.07
CA SER A 96 38.49 -8.82 -23.56
C SER A 96 39.54 -9.55 -24.39
N LYS A 97 39.25 -10.78 -24.84
CA LYS A 97 40.17 -11.54 -25.71
C LYS A 97 40.36 -10.83 -27.06
N LEU A 98 39.28 -10.40 -27.69
CA LEU A 98 39.37 -9.65 -28.96
C LEU A 98 40.20 -8.37 -28.82
N LYS A 99 40.03 -7.62 -27.72
CA LYS A 99 40.81 -6.42 -27.45
C LYS A 99 42.29 -6.68 -27.21
N ALA A 100 42.65 -7.82 -26.64
CA ALA A 100 44.05 -8.19 -26.41
C ALA A 100 44.76 -8.68 -27.69
N GLU A 101 43.97 -9.10 -28.69
CA GLU A 101 44.44 -9.53 -30.01
C GLU A 101 44.44 -8.37 -31.04
N SER A 102 43.98 -7.17 -30.63
CA SER A 102 43.97 -5.93 -31.42
C SER A 102 45.16 -5.05 -31.07
#